data_AF-A0A949UMX5-F1
#
_entry.id   AF-A0A949UMX5-F1
#
_cell.length_a   1.000
_cell.length_b   1.000
_cell.length_c   1.000
_cell.angle_alpha   90.00
_cell.angle_beta   90.00
_cell.angle_gamma   90.00
#
_symmetry.space_group_name_H-M   'P 1'
#
loop_
_entity.id
_entity.type
_entity.pdbx_description
1 polymer ?
#
loop_
_entity_poly.entity_id
_entity_poly.type
_entity_poly.pdbx_seq_one_letter_code
_entity_poly.pdbx_strand_id
1 'polypeptide(L)'
;DIEIFDAPKLKKGETKIISLDLFKTGKSIDEIALERELNVNTVFGHLASYISTGEIKVTDLISKDHHKELKAIIPKHTFENLSDLKHQIDDKYSYGELRLVLDELLKLD
;
A
#
# COMPACT_ATOMS: atom_id res chain seq x y z
N ASP A 1 19.08 -30.14 -12.90
CA ASP A 1 19.31 -28.69 -13.09
C ASP A 1 17.97 -27.97 -13.13
N ILE A 2 17.72 -27.03 -12.23
CA ILE A 2 16.56 -26.14 -12.31
C ILE A 2 17.06 -24.90 -13.03
N GLU A 3 16.69 -24.76 -14.31
CA GLU A 3 16.97 -23.55 -15.07
C GLU A 3 16.21 -22.38 -14.44
N ILE A 4 16.91 -21.59 -13.64
CA ILE A 4 16.41 -20.31 -13.14
C ILE A 4 16.43 -19.36 -14.34
N PHE A 5 15.27 -19.19 -14.98
CA PHE A 5 15.04 -18.14 -15.95
C PHE A 5 15.18 -16.80 -15.22
N ASP A 6 16.33 -16.14 -15.40
CA ASP A 6 16.60 -14.80 -14.89
C ASP A 6 15.77 -13.80 -15.72
N ALA A 7 14.52 -13.60 -15.29
CA ALA A 7 13.64 -12.63 -15.91
C ALA A 7 14.25 -11.22 -15.78
N PRO A 8 14.24 -10.39 -16.85
CA PRO A 8 14.81 -9.06 -16.79
C PRO A 8 14.17 -8.25 -15.66
N LYS A 9 15.00 -7.76 -14.73
CA LYS A 9 14.56 -6.86 -13.66
C LYS A 9 14.03 -5.57 -14.28
N LEU A 10 12.71 -5.45 -14.37
CA LEU A 10 12.00 -4.22 -14.77
C LEU A 10 12.57 -3.01 -14.01
N LYS A 11 12.77 -1.87 -14.68
CA LYS A 11 13.33 -0.68 -14.03
C LYS A 11 12.40 -0.22 -12.91
N LYS A 12 12.97 0.38 -11.85
CA LYS A 12 12.30 0.79 -10.59
C LYS A 12 11.09 1.75 -10.72
N GLY A 13 10.67 2.14 -11.92
CA GLY A 13 9.42 2.88 -12.19
C GLY A 13 8.38 2.10 -13.00
N GLU A 14 8.82 1.17 -13.86
CA GLU A 14 7.95 0.40 -14.73
C GLU A 14 7.04 -0.52 -13.91
N THR A 15 7.55 -1.06 -12.80
CA THR A 15 6.78 -1.94 -11.93
C THR A 15 5.61 -1.22 -11.25
N LYS A 16 5.72 0.08 -10.96
CA LYS A 16 4.64 0.87 -10.35
C LYS A 16 3.58 1.22 -11.39
N ILE A 17 4.02 1.60 -12.59
CA ILE A 17 3.14 1.96 -13.71
C ILE A 17 2.23 0.78 -14.08
N ILE A 18 2.79 -0.45 -14.16
CA ILE A 18 1.99 -1.65 -14.45
C ILE A 18 0.89 -1.86 -13.38
N SER A 19 1.20 -1.66 -12.10
CA SER A 19 0.19 -1.73 -11.02
C SER A 19 -0.90 -0.69 -11.22
N LEU A 20 -0.53 0.55 -11.56
CA LEU A 20 -1.46 1.65 -11.77
C LEU A 20 -2.38 1.37 -12.97
N ASP A 21 -1.82 0.92 -14.09
CA ASP A 21 -2.59 0.65 -15.30
C ASP A 21 -3.63 -0.45 -15.05
N LEU A 22 -3.22 -1.55 -14.41
CA LEU A 22 -4.17 -2.61 -14.04
C LEU A 22 -5.24 -2.11 -13.07
N PHE A 23 -4.89 -1.28 -12.09
CA PHE A 23 -5.87 -0.69 -11.18
C PHE A 23 -6.88 0.20 -11.90
N LYS A 24 -6.42 1.02 -12.87
CA LYS A 24 -7.30 1.86 -13.70
C LYS A 24 -8.25 1.07 -14.59
N THR A 25 -7.98 -0.22 -14.86
CA THR A 25 -8.94 -1.12 -15.53
C THR A 25 -10.06 -1.62 -14.61
N GLY A 26 -10.04 -1.28 -13.32
CA GLY A 26 -11.02 -1.69 -12.33
C GLY A 26 -10.67 -2.95 -11.53
N LYS A 27 -9.44 -3.47 -11.68
CA LYS A 27 -8.95 -4.60 -10.88
C LYS A 27 -8.67 -4.18 -9.44
N SER A 28 -9.02 -5.06 -8.51
CA SER A 28 -8.68 -4.92 -7.10
C SER A 28 -7.19 -5.15 -6.84
N ILE A 29 -6.70 -4.70 -5.68
CA ILE A 29 -5.30 -4.87 -5.26
C ILE A 29 -4.94 -6.35 -5.20
N ASP A 30 -5.84 -7.20 -4.71
CA ASP A 30 -5.65 -8.66 -4.61
C ASP A 30 -5.56 -9.31 -6.00
N GLU A 31 -6.40 -8.91 -6.95
CA GLU A 31 -6.32 -9.39 -8.34
C GLU A 31 -5.01 -8.99 -9.01
N ILE A 32 -4.56 -7.75 -8.81
CA ILE A 32 -3.29 -7.26 -9.35
C ILE A 32 -2.12 -8.00 -8.69
N ALA A 33 -2.19 -8.25 -7.38
CA ALA A 33 -1.18 -9.01 -6.66
C ALA A 33 -1.06 -10.44 -7.21
N LEU A 34 -2.20 -11.09 -7.45
CA LEU A 34 -2.23 -12.43 -8.05
C LEU A 34 -1.68 -12.44 -9.48
N GLU A 35 -2.17 -11.55 -10.35
CA GLU A 35 -1.80 -11.49 -11.76
C GLU A 35 -0.31 -11.17 -11.98
N ARG A 36 0.27 -10.38 -11.07
CA ARG A 36 1.67 -9.96 -11.14
C ARG A 36 2.61 -10.82 -10.29
N GLU A 37 2.08 -11.82 -9.60
CA GLU A 37 2.83 -12.64 -8.63
C GLU A 37 3.54 -11.77 -7.57
N LEU A 38 2.87 -10.74 -7.08
CA LEU A 38 3.36 -9.80 -6.07
C LEU A 38 2.61 -9.96 -4.75
N ASN A 39 3.24 -9.50 -3.66
CA ASN A 39 2.52 -9.35 -2.40
C ASN A 39 1.52 -8.19 -2.48
N VAL A 40 0.34 -8.35 -1.87
CA VAL A 40 -0.70 -7.31 -1.75
C VAL A 40 -0.14 -6.00 -1.21
N ASN A 41 0.74 -6.04 -0.20
CA ASN A 41 1.37 -4.84 0.35
C ASN A 41 2.33 -4.15 -0.64
N THR A 42 2.97 -4.91 -1.53
CA THR A 42 3.82 -4.37 -2.60
C THR A 42 2.97 -3.61 -3.62
N VAL A 43 1.86 -4.21 -4.05
CA VAL A 43 0.91 -3.54 -4.97
C VAL A 43 0.30 -2.31 -4.31
N PHE A 44 -0.15 -2.44 -3.06
CA PHE A 44 -0.66 -1.32 -2.28
C PHE A 44 0.36 -0.17 -2.21
N GLY A 45 1.63 -0.48 -1.89
CA GLY A 45 2.70 0.50 -1.84
C GLY A 45 3.02 1.15 -3.19
N HIS A 46 2.90 0.41 -4.30
CA HIS A 46 2.98 0.99 -5.65
C HIS A 46 1.89 2.03 -5.87
N LEU A 47 0.63 1.67 -5.60
CA LEU A 47 -0.53 2.55 -5.81
C LEU A 47 -0.51 3.76 -4.87
N ALA A 48 -0.12 3.57 -3.61
CA ALA A 48 -0.01 4.65 -2.63
C ALA A 48 0.95 5.76 -3.09
N SER A 49 1.99 5.43 -3.86
CA SER A 49 2.93 6.44 -4.39
C SER A 49 2.32 7.38 -5.44
N TYR A 50 1.16 7.04 -6.00
CA TYR A 50 0.40 7.88 -6.93
C TYR A 50 -0.65 8.77 -6.25
N ILE A 51 -0.74 8.72 -4.92
CA ILE A 51 -1.60 9.63 -4.16
C ILE A 51 -1.05 11.05 -4.21
N SER A 52 0.28 11.22 -4.12
CA SER A 52 0.91 12.54 -4.20
C SER A 52 0.77 13.20 -5.58
N THR A 53 0.60 12.42 -6.64
CA THR A 53 0.36 12.94 -7.99
C THR A 53 -1.13 13.17 -8.29
N GLY A 54 -2.02 12.68 -7.42
CA GLY A 54 -3.47 12.77 -7.58
C GLY A 54 -4.06 11.74 -8.55
N GLU A 55 -3.27 10.81 -9.07
CA GLU A 55 -3.78 9.75 -9.95
C GLU A 55 -4.57 8.68 -9.21
N ILE A 56 -4.32 8.54 -7.90
CA ILE A 56 -5.05 7.67 -6.97
C ILE A 56 -5.52 8.51 -5.80
N LYS A 57 -6.77 8.36 -5.38
CA LYS A 57 -7.26 8.95 -4.12
C LYS A 57 -6.98 8.00 -2.97
N VAL A 58 -6.75 8.53 -1.78
CA VAL A 58 -6.63 7.73 -0.54
C VAL A 58 -7.83 6.80 -0.38
N THR A 59 -9.03 7.29 -0.71
CA THR A 59 -10.29 6.54 -0.62
C THR A 59 -10.44 5.41 -1.65
N ASP A 60 -9.56 5.36 -2.66
CA ASP A 60 -9.55 4.28 -3.65
C ASP A 60 -8.79 3.06 -3.12
N LEU A 61 -7.91 3.26 -2.12
CA LEU A 61 -7.12 2.20 -1.50
C LEU A 61 -7.66 1.77 -0.13
N ILE A 62 -8.27 2.69 0.61
CA ILE A 62 -8.73 2.45 1.98
C ILE A 62 -10.12 3.05 2.20
N SER A 63 -10.91 2.46 3.09
CA SER A 63 -12.23 3.00 3.42
C SER A 63 -12.12 4.34 4.14
N LYS A 64 -13.09 5.23 3.95
CA LYS A 64 -13.15 6.53 4.65
C LYS A 64 -13.16 6.37 6.17
N ASP A 65 -13.82 5.33 6.66
CA ASP A 65 -13.91 5.04 8.09
C ASP A 65 -12.55 4.59 8.64
N HIS A 66 -11.88 3.65 7.97
CA HIS A 66 -10.53 3.23 8.37
C HIS A 66 -9.54 4.40 8.33
N HIS A 67 -9.61 5.23 7.29
CA HIS A 67 -8.77 6.43 7.19
C HIS A 67 -8.92 7.34 8.40
N LYS A 68 -10.18 7.66 8.74
CA LYS A 68 -10.52 8.54 9.85
C LYS A 68 -10.12 7.93 11.20
N GLU A 69 -10.38 6.65 11.39
CA GLU A 69 -10.04 5.93 12.63
C GLU A 69 -8.51 5.88 12.82
N LEU A 70 -7.76 5.44 11.82
CA LEU A 70 -6.30 5.39 11.88
C LEU A 70 -5.68 6.77 12.10
N LYS A 71 -6.19 7.80 11.43
CA LYS A 71 -5.69 9.18 11.60
C LYS A 71 -5.90 9.70 13.03
N ALA A 72 -6.91 9.21 13.73
CA ALA A 72 -7.18 9.56 15.12
C ALA A 72 -6.46 8.66 16.14
N ILE A 73 -6.16 7.42 15.79
CA ILE A 73 -5.52 6.43 16.66
C ILE A 73 -4.00 6.58 16.63
N ILE A 74 -3.38 6.61 15.44
CA ILE A 74 -1.91 6.57 15.29
C ILE A 74 -1.19 7.62 16.17
N PRO A 75 -1.60 8.90 16.23
CA PRO A 75 -0.92 9.90 17.06
C PRO A 75 -1.02 9.67 18.57
N LYS A 76 -1.90 8.78 19.03
CA LYS A 76 -2.10 8.45 20.45
C LYS A 76 -1.20 7.29 20.91
N HIS A 77 -0.52 6.63 19.98
CA HIS A 77 0.32 5.48 20.25
C HIS A 77 1.79 5.82 20.01
N THR A 78 2.64 5.34 20.91
CA THR A 78 4.09 5.30 20.69
C THR A 78 4.43 3.89 20.25
N PHE A 79 5.15 3.77 19.14
CA PHE A 79 5.50 2.48 18.55
C PHE A 79 6.87 2.54 17.88
N GLU A 80 7.59 1.42 17.89
CA GLU A 80 8.93 1.35 17.28
C GLU A 80 8.87 1.04 15.77
N ASN A 81 7.84 0.32 15.34
CA ASN A 81 7.65 -0.09 13.95
C ASN A 81 6.16 -0.40 13.66
N LEU A 82 5.83 -0.66 12.39
CA LEU A 82 4.44 -0.93 11.98
C LEU A 82 3.86 -2.21 12.61
N SER A 83 4.68 -3.22 12.88
CA SER A 83 4.21 -4.46 13.51
C SER A 83 3.81 -4.22 14.95
N ASP A 84 4.60 -3.44 15.68
CA ASP A 84 4.28 -2.98 17.03
C ASP A 84 2.98 -2.16 17.04
N LEU A 85 2.86 -1.14 16.18
CA LEU A 85 1.62 -0.38 16.04
C LEU A 85 0.42 -1.29 15.76
N LYS A 86 0.55 -2.24 14.82
CA LYS A 86 -0.53 -3.18 14.48
C LYS A 86 -0.96 -4.02 15.68
N HIS A 87 -0.03 -4.51 16.49
CA HIS A 87 -0.35 -5.28 17.70
C HIS A 87 -1.03 -4.45 18.79
N GLN A 88 -0.79 -3.14 18.83
CA GLN A 88 -1.41 -2.24 19.81
C GLN A 88 -2.85 -1.84 19.44
N ILE A 89 -3.26 -2.03 18.19
CA ILE A 89 -4.56 -1.61 17.67
C ILE A 89 -5.36 -2.83 17.16
N ASP A 90 -6.49 -2.56 16.50
CA ASP A 90 -7.35 -3.60 15.94
C ASP A 90 -6.71 -4.32 14.74
N ASP A 91 -6.80 -5.65 14.71
CA ASP A 91 -6.25 -6.48 13.65
C ASP A 91 -6.93 -6.28 12.29
N LYS A 92 -8.09 -5.62 12.25
CA LYS A 92 -8.85 -5.31 11.01
C LYS A 92 -8.09 -4.45 10.01
N TYR A 93 -7.05 -3.73 10.43
CA TYR A 93 -6.24 -2.89 9.55
C TYR A 93 -5.07 -3.65 8.93
N SER A 94 -4.87 -3.46 7.63
CA SER A 94 -3.72 -3.98 6.89
C SER A 94 -2.46 -3.14 7.12
N TYR A 95 -1.28 -3.75 6.95
CA TYR A 95 -0.01 -3.02 6.98
C TYR A 95 0.07 -1.90 5.94
N GLY A 96 -0.58 -2.08 4.77
CA GLY A 96 -0.72 -1.05 3.75
C GLY A 96 -1.44 0.18 4.28
N GLU A 97 -2.59 0.00 4.91
CA GLU A 97 -3.38 1.10 5.50
C GLU A 97 -2.61 1.84 6.59
N LEU A 98 -1.96 1.13 7.50
CA LEU A 98 -1.14 1.73 8.55
C LEU A 98 -0.01 2.57 7.97
N ARG A 99 0.70 2.02 6.98
CA ARG A 99 1.79 2.72 6.30
C ARG A 99 1.30 3.96 5.57
N LEU A 100 0.14 3.88 4.91
CA LEU A 100 -0.43 5.00 4.17
C LEU A 100 -0.75 6.18 5.09
N VAL A 101 -1.49 5.91 6.17
CA VAL A 101 -1.91 6.97 7.08
C VAL A 101 -0.71 7.53 7.85
N LEU A 102 0.26 6.69 8.22
CA LEU A 102 1.50 7.14 8.83
C LEU A 102 2.29 8.07 7.90
N ASP A 103 2.46 7.71 6.63
CA ASP A 103 3.14 8.55 5.64
C ASP A 103 2.41 9.87 5.39
N GLU A 104 1.07 9.87 5.38
CA GLU A 104 0.27 11.10 5.32
C GLU A 104 0.51 11.99 6.53
N LEU A 105 0.49 11.44 7.75
CA LEU A 105 0.73 12.19 8.98
C LEU A 105 2.13 12.82 9.01
N LEU A 106 3.16 12.08 8.59
CA LEU A 106 4.55 12.57 8.55
C LEU A 106 4.79 13.66 7.50
N LYS A 107 3.94 13.77 6.47
CA LYS A 107 4.01 14.81 5.44
C LYS A 107 3.27 16.10 5.81
N LEU A 108 2.51 16.08 6.92
CA LEU A 108 1.74 17.22 7.39
C LEU A 108 2.48 18.07 8.45
N ASP A 109 3.63 17.61 8.92
CA ASP A 109 4.60 18.35 9.76
C ASP A 109 5.66 19.04 8.89
#